data_AF-A0A6G3XVY4-F1
#
_entry.id   AF-A0A6G3XVY4-F1
#
_cell.length_a   1.000
_cell.length_b   1.000
_cell.length_c   1.000
_cell.angle_alpha   90.00
_cell.angle_beta   90.00
_cell.angle_gamma   90.00
#
_symmetry.space_group_name_H-M   'P 1'
#
loop_
_entity.id
_entity.type
_entity.pdbx_description
1 polymer ?
#
loop_
_entity_poly.entity_id
_entity_poly.type
_entity_poly.pdbx_seq_one_letter_code
_entity_poly.pdbx_strand_id
1 'polypeptide(L)'
;PQPPEGVTLAPKITVEDAQVQWSAPALRVDRVVRGCTPAPGAWTLFRGERLKLIQATPVLDRTDLAPGELSAAKNNVYVGTGSHA
;
A
#
# COMPACT_ATOMS: atom_id res chain seq x y z
N PRO A 1 8.04 31.57 -18.56
CA PRO A 1 8.52 30.19 -18.84
C PRO A 1 8.69 29.45 -17.52
N GLN A 2 8.44 28.14 -17.46
CA GLN A 2 8.70 27.36 -16.23
C GLN A 2 10.22 27.14 -16.06
N PRO A 3 10.78 27.27 -14.84
CA PRO A 3 12.18 26.91 -14.57
C PRO A 3 12.43 25.42 -14.83
N PRO A 4 13.61 25.02 -15.34
CA PRO A 4 13.95 23.62 -15.51
C PRO A 4 14.24 22.90 -14.18
N GLU A 5 14.61 23.65 -13.13
CA GLU A 5 14.80 23.13 -11.79
C GLU A 5 13.46 22.69 -11.19
N GLY A 6 13.44 21.52 -10.55
CA GLY A 6 12.25 20.99 -9.88
C GLY A 6 11.24 20.31 -10.81
N VAL A 7 11.50 20.26 -12.12
CA VAL A 7 10.66 19.51 -13.07
C VAL A 7 10.83 18.01 -12.82
N THR A 8 9.71 17.34 -12.53
CA THR A 8 9.63 15.87 -12.41
C THR A 8 8.59 15.32 -13.36
N LEU A 9 8.80 14.10 -13.85
CA LEU A 9 7.83 13.39 -14.66
C LEU A 9 6.94 12.51 -13.79
N ALA A 10 5.63 12.56 -14.03
CA ALA A 10 4.64 11.66 -13.45
C ALA A 10 4.17 10.67 -14.54
N PRO A 11 4.84 9.53 -14.71
CA PRO A 11 4.45 8.55 -15.73
C PRO A 11 3.10 7.92 -15.40
N LYS A 12 2.50 7.27 -16.41
CA LYS A 12 1.28 6.49 -16.24
C LYS A 12 1.51 5.35 -15.23
N ILE A 13 0.62 5.25 -14.24
CA ILE A 13 0.60 4.15 -13.29
C ILE A 13 0.17 2.85 -13.99
N THR A 14 0.94 1.78 -13.80
CA THR A 14 0.66 0.44 -14.31
C THR A 14 -0.07 -0.42 -13.27
N VAL A 15 -0.59 -1.59 -13.69
CA VAL A 15 -1.20 -2.53 -12.74
C VAL A 15 -0.15 -3.07 -11.77
N GLU A 16 1.07 -3.24 -12.24
CA GLU A 16 2.22 -3.72 -11.49
C GLU A 16 2.63 -2.73 -10.39
N ASP A 17 2.61 -1.42 -10.70
CA ASP A 17 2.88 -0.35 -9.71
C ASP A 17 1.89 -0.34 -8.54
N ALA A 18 0.68 -0.84 -8.77
CA ALA A 18 -0.39 -0.90 -7.76
C ALA A 18 -0.29 -2.15 -6.86
N GLN A 19 0.70 -3.02 -7.06
CA GLN A 19 0.93 -4.14 -6.16
C GLN A 19 1.43 -3.65 -4.80
N VAL A 20 0.74 -4.03 -3.73
CA VAL A 20 1.17 -3.76 -2.36
C VAL A 20 2.33 -4.67 -2.00
N GLN A 21 3.41 -4.04 -1.57
CA GLN A 21 4.60 -4.70 -1.03
C GLN A 21 4.56 -4.59 0.50
N TRP A 22 4.23 -5.67 1.20
CA TRP A 22 4.09 -5.63 2.66
C TRP A 22 5.42 -5.42 3.39
N SER A 23 6.56 -5.64 2.74
CA SER A 23 7.88 -5.28 3.29
C SER A 23 8.15 -3.77 3.27
N ALA A 24 7.29 -2.96 2.62
CA ALA A 24 7.40 -1.50 2.64
C ALA A 24 6.86 -0.90 3.96
N PRO A 25 7.20 0.35 4.27
CA PRO A 25 6.60 1.06 5.39
C PRO A 25 5.07 1.21 5.25
N ALA A 26 4.34 1.24 6.36
CA ALA A 26 2.89 1.42 6.41
C ALA A 26 2.43 2.68 5.64
N LEU A 27 3.17 3.79 5.77
CA LEU A 27 2.87 5.02 5.01
C LEU A 27 2.99 4.83 3.49
N ARG A 28 3.93 4.00 3.01
CA ARG A 28 4.04 3.69 1.59
C ARG A 28 2.84 2.86 1.12
N VAL A 29 2.45 1.86 1.91
CA VAL A 29 1.27 1.02 1.60
C VAL A 29 0.00 1.88 1.51
N ASP A 30 -0.26 2.73 2.50
CA ASP A 30 -1.40 3.66 2.50
C ASP A 30 -1.40 4.57 1.27
N ARG A 31 -0.25 5.15 0.91
CA ARG A 31 -0.10 5.99 -0.29
C ARG A 31 -0.37 5.24 -1.58
N VAL A 32 0.06 3.97 -1.70
CA VAL A 32 -0.24 3.13 -2.88
C VAL A 32 -1.74 2.86 -2.98
N VAL A 33 -2.38 2.49 -1.86
CA VAL A 33 -3.83 2.23 -1.81
C VAL A 33 -4.62 3.45 -2.27
N ARG A 34 -4.31 4.64 -1.72
CA ARG A 34 -4.99 5.89 -2.10
C ARG A 34 -4.64 6.35 -3.52
N GLY A 35 -3.36 6.30 -3.88
CA GLY A 35 -2.86 6.81 -5.17
C GLY A 35 -3.29 5.99 -6.38
N CYS A 36 -3.59 4.69 -6.18
CA CYS A 36 -4.04 3.81 -7.26
C CYS A 36 -5.58 3.65 -7.32
N THR A 37 -6.34 4.34 -6.45
CA THR A 37 -7.80 4.27 -6.41
C THR A 37 -8.41 5.41 -7.23
N PRO A 38 -9.43 5.16 -8.10
CA PRO A 38 -10.13 3.89 -8.30
C PRO A 38 -9.45 2.92 -9.28
N ALA A 39 -8.57 3.42 -10.15
CA ALA A 39 -7.92 2.63 -11.20
C ALA A 39 -6.40 2.86 -11.20
N PRO A 40 -5.59 1.79 -11.29
CA PRO A 40 -5.97 0.38 -11.49
C PRO A 40 -6.53 -0.35 -10.24
N GLY A 41 -6.44 0.29 -9.07
CA GLY A 41 -6.79 -0.27 -7.77
C GLY A 41 -5.60 -1.03 -7.17
N ALA A 42 -5.23 -0.69 -5.93
CA ALA A 42 -4.17 -1.42 -5.22
C ALA A 42 -4.57 -2.88 -4.97
N TRP A 43 -3.60 -3.79 -5.02
CA TRP A 43 -3.87 -5.21 -4.87
C TRP A 43 -2.71 -5.96 -4.20
N THR A 44 -3.02 -7.10 -3.59
CA THR A 44 -2.06 -8.06 -3.04
C THR A 44 -2.44 -9.48 -3.48
N LEU A 45 -1.57 -10.45 -3.22
CA LEU A 45 -1.96 -11.86 -3.25
C LEU A 45 -2.50 -12.30 -1.89
N PHE A 46 -3.59 -13.07 -1.90
CA PHE A 46 -4.11 -13.78 -0.74
C PHE A 46 -4.46 -15.20 -1.19
N ARG A 47 -3.79 -16.20 -0.62
CA ARG A 47 -3.94 -17.62 -1.00
C ARG A 47 -3.79 -17.87 -2.52
N GLY A 48 -2.86 -17.15 -3.15
CA GLY A 48 -2.58 -17.28 -4.58
C GLY A 48 -3.49 -16.45 -5.50
N GLU A 49 -4.53 -15.80 -4.96
CA GLU A 49 -5.47 -14.99 -5.72
C GLU A 49 -5.24 -13.49 -5.52
N ARG A 50 -5.54 -12.69 -6.54
CA ARG A 50 -5.48 -11.24 -6.43
C ARG A 50 -6.64 -10.71 -5.59
N LEU A 51 -6.29 -10.06 -4.48
CA LEU A 51 -7.22 -9.34 -3.60
C LEU A 51 -7.00 -7.84 -3.75
N LYS A 52 -8.06 -7.09 -4.12
CA LYS A 52 -8.02 -5.62 -4.15
C LYS A 52 -8.11 -5.04 -2.74
N LEU A 53 -7.35 -3.98 -2.51
CA LEU A 53 -7.41 -3.18 -1.29
C LEU A 53 -8.06 -1.85 -1.62
N ILE A 54 -9.28 -1.65 -1.15
CA ILE A 54 -10.05 -0.43 -1.42
C ILE A 54 -9.67 0.68 -0.44
N GLN A 55 -9.44 0.32 0.82
CA GLN A 55 -9.04 1.24 1.89
C GLN A 55 -8.10 0.51 2.84
N ALA A 56 -7.13 1.25 3.37
CA ALA A 56 -6.23 0.82 4.43
C ALA A 56 -5.90 2.03 5.30
N THR A 57 -5.73 1.80 6.60
CA THR A 57 -5.37 2.85 7.57
C THR A 57 -4.15 2.37 8.35
N PRO A 58 -3.03 3.12 8.34
CA PRO A 58 -1.88 2.79 9.19
C PRO A 58 -2.26 2.76 10.66
N VAL A 59 -1.77 1.75 11.39
CA VAL A 59 -1.95 1.62 12.84
C VAL A 59 -0.57 1.74 13.48
N LEU A 60 -0.29 2.87 14.13
CA LEU A 60 1.06 3.18 14.60
C LEU A 60 1.41 2.45 15.90
N ASP A 61 0.42 2.18 16.74
CA ASP A 61 0.64 1.62 18.08
C ASP A 61 0.74 0.09 18.09
N ARG A 62 0.87 -0.53 16.90
CA ARG A 62 0.90 -1.98 16.73
C ARG A 62 2.17 -2.41 15.98
N THR A 63 2.99 -3.24 16.61
CA THR A 63 4.32 -3.65 16.13
C THR A 63 4.59 -5.14 16.31
N ASP A 64 3.58 -5.93 16.67
CA ASP A 64 3.65 -7.37 16.95
C ASP A 64 3.62 -8.25 15.70
N LEU A 65 3.36 -7.69 14.51
CA LEU A 65 3.20 -8.46 13.27
C LEU A 65 4.40 -8.28 12.34
N ALA A 66 4.97 -9.39 11.87
CA ALA A 66 5.99 -9.37 10.82
C ALA A 66 5.38 -8.90 9.47
N PRO A 67 6.19 -8.38 8.53
CA PRO A 67 5.70 -7.98 7.21
C PRO A 67 4.89 -9.08 6.51
N GLY A 68 3.63 -8.79 6.16
CA GLY A 68 2.72 -9.73 5.51
C GLY A 68 2.01 -10.71 6.46
N GLU A 69 2.33 -10.73 7.74
CA GLU A 69 1.63 -11.53 8.75
C GLU A 69 0.26 -10.93 9.03
N LEU A 70 -0.78 -11.77 9.06
CA LEU A 70 -2.17 -11.35 9.24
C LEU A 70 -2.65 -11.59 10.68
N SER A 71 -3.40 -10.64 11.21
CA SER A 71 -4.16 -10.79 12.45
C SER A 71 -5.60 -10.33 12.21
N ALA A 72 -6.54 -11.26 12.22
CA ALA A 72 -7.96 -10.96 12.08
C ALA A 72 -8.58 -10.64 13.44
N ALA A 73 -9.32 -9.54 13.50
CA ALA A 73 -10.17 -9.16 14.61
C ALA A 73 -11.64 -9.09 14.16
N LYS A 74 -12.54 -8.78 15.08
CA LYS A 74 -13.99 -8.77 14.82
C LYS A 74 -14.39 -7.92 13.59
N ASN A 75 -13.84 -6.72 13.49
CA ASN A 75 -14.21 -5.74 12.46
C ASN A 75 -13.04 -5.31 11.57
N ASN A 76 -11.84 -5.83 11.82
CA ASN A 76 -10.61 -5.39 11.17
C ASN A 76 -9.75 -6.59 10.79
N VAL A 77 -9.03 -6.47 9.68
CA VAL A 77 -7.91 -7.35 9.35
C VAL A 77 -6.66 -6.51 9.41
N TYR A 78 -5.75 -6.85 10.30
CA TYR A 78 -4.44 -6.23 10.42
C TYR A 78 -3.43 -7.04 9.63
N VAL A 79 -2.44 -6.35 9.08
CA VAL A 79 -1.30 -6.99 8.42
C VAL A 79 -0.03 -6.24 8.81
N GLY A 80 1.03 -6.99 9.12
CA GLY A 80 2.32 -6.38 9.43
C GLY A 80 2.95 -5.74 8.19
N THR A 81 3.73 -4.69 8.43
CA THR A 81 4.48 -3.95 7.39
C THR A 81 5.96 -3.85 7.77
N GLY A 82 6.81 -3.40 6.85
CA GLY A 82 8.26 -3.30 7.10
C GLY A 82 8.66 -2.34 8.23
N SER A 83 7.93 -1.23 8.35
CA SER A 83 8.11 -0.18 9.35
C SER A 83 6.89 0.75 9.34
N HIS A 84 6.89 1.79 10.18
CA HIS A 84 5.85 2.82 10.12
C HIS A 84 6.03 3.79 8.95
N ALA A 85 7.23 4.33 8.77
CA ALA A 85 7.59 5.35 7.78
C ALA A 85 8.81 4.96 6.96
#